data_AF-A0A4Q9L1F7-F1
#
_entry.id   AF-A0A4Q9L1F7-F1
#
_cell.length_a   1.000
_cell.length_b   1.000
_cell.length_c   1.000
_cell.angle_alpha   90.00
_cell.angle_beta   90.00
_cell.angle_gamma   90.00
#
_symmetry.space_group_name_H-M   'P 1'
#
loop_
_entity.id
_entity.type
_entity.pdbx_description
1 polymer ?
#
loop_
_entity_poly.entity_id
_entity_poly.type
_entity_poly.pdbx_seq_one_letter_code
_entity_poly.pdbx_strand_id
1 'polypeptide(L)'
;MNNETFKSDFSISKNTDYITTRSTEDMVSDILPIFENITILSVYKQRCLDLFKILNKTRKCKLFDTPVISPEISIFTPRLFLENIEEAGQSKLLVLDDCHLFIDFGYLDIMKEIKNRGYNFIGCTKLITDMEFMKNPIILTNGFSYFIKCHKNEAFQALFVIFNFKMLKGSVCLVVDQKLIRKFYIFLQVFGVDCCYYKKGNQAVSICSEEEVDSDFKVNNLIIVGKKSVDCQFENIIYLSNQEIEGIRPYNLDYTKIEKYNYRINDVLRSITPSVIKGVKDFDYERFKNIKSVIDYKSLS
;
A
#
# COMPACT_ATOMS: atom_id res chain seq x y z
N MET A 1 -14.17 9.11 -25.78
CA MET A 1 -14.48 7.91 -24.95
C MET A 1 -13.84 8.14 -23.60
N ASN A 2 -14.63 8.13 -22.53
CA ASN A 2 -14.13 8.39 -21.18
C ASN A 2 -13.19 7.25 -20.77
N ASN A 3 -11.88 7.52 -20.79
CA ASN A 3 -10.92 6.68 -20.10
C ASN A 3 -11.18 6.86 -18.60
N GLU A 4 -11.92 5.93 -17.99
CA GLU A 4 -12.07 5.88 -16.54
C GLU A 4 -10.72 5.55 -15.92
N THR A 5 -9.93 6.59 -15.64
CA THR A 5 -8.71 6.51 -14.86
C THR A 5 -9.07 6.14 -13.42
N PHE A 6 -8.23 5.33 -12.79
CA PHE A 6 -8.28 5.09 -11.35
C PHE A 6 -8.39 6.43 -10.58
N LYS A 7 -9.26 6.49 -9.57
CA LYS A 7 -9.46 7.68 -8.73
C LYS A 7 -9.04 7.38 -7.29
N SER A 8 -8.56 8.40 -6.58
CA SER A 8 -8.31 8.33 -5.15
C SER A 8 -9.64 8.27 -4.40
N ASP A 9 -10.05 7.10 -3.95
CA ASP A 9 -11.21 6.89 -3.07
C ASP A 9 -10.80 5.86 -2.01
N PHE A 10 -10.72 6.24 -0.74
CA PHE A 10 -10.50 5.31 0.37
C PHE A 10 -11.72 5.30 1.30
N SER A 11 -12.18 4.11 1.65
CA SER A 11 -13.21 3.92 2.68
C SER A 11 -12.54 3.40 3.96
N ILE A 12 -12.62 4.17 5.03
CA ILE A 12 -11.99 3.81 6.32
C ILE A 12 -13.05 3.18 7.23
N SER A 13 -12.70 2.02 7.80
CA SER A 13 -13.48 1.28 8.77
C SER A 13 -12.89 1.45 10.17
N LYS A 14 -13.74 1.48 11.20
CA LYS A 14 -13.26 1.55 12.60
C LYS A 14 -12.66 0.22 13.09
N ASN A 15 -12.87 -0.87 12.36
CA ASN A 15 -12.51 -2.24 12.77
C ASN A 15 -11.24 -2.77 12.11
N THR A 16 -10.50 -1.91 11.41
CA THR A 16 -9.38 -2.31 10.56
C THR A 16 -8.16 -1.47 10.88
N ASP A 17 -6.99 -2.10 10.86
CA ASP A 17 -5.71 -1.39 10.97
C ASP A 17 -5.29 -0.83 9.61
N TYR A 18 -4.70 0.36 9.63
CA TYR A 18 -4.21 1.06 8.45
C TYR A 18 -2.78 1.53 8.66
N ILE A 19 -1.95 1.47 7.62
CA ILE A 19 -0.65 2.16 7.60
C ILE A 19 -0.65 3.13 6.43
N THR A 20 -0.13 4.34 6.65
CA THR A 20 -0.02 5.36 5.61
C THR A 20 1.31 6.07 5.65
N THR A 21 1.78 6.48 4.47
CA THR A 21 2.95 7.36 4.33
C THR A 21 2.59 8.85 4.39
N ARG A 22 1.32 9.15 4.62
CA ARG A 22 0.82 10.52 4.77
C ARG A 22 1.29 11.12 6.07
N SER A 23 1.42 12.45 6.08
CA SER A 23 1.64 13.16 7.33
C SER A 23 0.43 12.94 8.25
N THR A 24 0.67 12.97 9.56
CA THR A 24 -0.43 12.90 10.54
C THR A 24 -1.44 14.03 10.35
N GLU A 25 -0.99 15.21 9.93
CA GLU A 25 -1.87 16.35 9.63
C GLU A 25 -2.82 16.06 8.47
N ASP A 26 -2.28 15.60 7.33
CA ASP A 26 -3.09 15.26 6.15
C ASP A 26 -4.08 14.14 6.48
N MET A 27 -3.61 13.11 7.19
CA MET A 27 -4.45 11.98 7.54
C MET A 27 -5.60 12.38 8.48
N VAL A 28 -5.32 13.22 9.47
CA VAL A 28 -6.35 13.76 10.37
C VAL A 28 -7.35 14.62 9.62
N SER A 29 -6.89 15.49 8.70
CA SER A 29 -7.75 16.33 7.88
C SER A 29 -8.75 15.52 7.05
N ASP A 30 -8.32 14.38 6.52
CA ASP A 30 -9.15 13.52 5.67
C ASP A 30 -10.20 12.71 6.44
N ILE A 31 -9.89 12.31 7.68
CA ILE A 31 -10.79 11.46 8.46
C ILE A 31 -11.70 12.24 9.42
N LEU A 32 -11.37 13.50 9.75
CA LEU A 32 -12.21 14.39 10.55
C LEU A 32 -13.66 14.51 10.05
N PRO A 33 -13.91 14.64 8.72
CA PRO A 33 -15.27 14.68 8.20
C PRO A 33 -16.05 13.36 8.37
N ILE A 34 -15.35 12.25 8.64
CA ILE A 34 -15.91 10.89 8.71
C ILE A 34 -16.11 10.46 10.17
N PHE A 35 -15.17 10.83 11.04
CA PHE A 35 -15.16 10.43 12.44
C PHE A 35 -15.12 11.65 13.36
N GLU A 36 -16.07 11.71 14.29
CA GLU A 36 -16.06 12.65 15.39
C GLU A 36 -14.99 12.27 16.43
N ASN A 37 -14.35 13.26 17.04
CA ASN A 37 -13.43 13.14 18.18
C ASN A 37 -12.26 12.16 17.93
N ILE A 38 -11.29 12.60 17.12
CA ILE A 38 -10.10 11.82 16.79
C ILE A 38 -9.13 11.81 17.97
N THR A 39 -8.57 10.65 18.28
CA THR A 39 -7.46 10.53 19.23
C THR A 39 -6.16 10.23 18.50
N ILE A 40 -5.12 11.00 18.81
CA ILE A 40 -3.77 10.83 18.29
C ILE A 40 -2.86 10.37 19.42
N LEU A 41 -2.11 9.31 19.18
CA LEU A 41 -1.02 8.86 20.05
C LEU A 41 0.33 9.26 19.45
N SER A 42 1.24 9.73 20.29
CA SER A 42 2.63 10.02 19.90
C SER A 42 3.61 9.67 21.01
N VAL A 43 4.87 9.42 20.67
CA VAL A 43 5.85 8.72 21.52
C VAL A 43 6.30 9.47 22.78
N TYR A 44 6.25 10.81 22.83
CA TYR A 44 6.65 11.56 24.03
C TYR A 44 5.98 12.94 24.09
N LYS A 45 5.90 13.51 25.30
CA LYS A 45 5.16 14.75 25.58
C LYS A 45 5.53 15.91 24.66
N GLN A 46 6.82 16.12 24.40
CA GLN A 46 7.26 17.21 23.53
C GLN A 46 6.75 17.04 22.09
N ARG A 47 6.72 15.82 21.54
CA ARG A 47 6.12 15.56 20.23
C ARG A 47 4.61 15.79 20.23
N CYS A 48 3.90 15.41 21.30
CA CYS A 48 2.48 15.77 21.47
C CYS A 48 2.27 17.29 21.44
N LEU A 49 3.14 18.07 22.09
CA LEU A 49 3.09 19.55 22.08
C LEU A 49 3.32 20.11 20.66
N ASP A 50 4.24 19.52 19.90
CA ASP A 50 4.54 19.96 18.54
C ASP A 50 3.36 19.69 17.59
N LEU A 51 2.77 18.49 17.66
CA LEU A 51 1.52 18.19 16.93
C LEU A 51 0.37 19.12 17.33
N PHE A 52 0.21 19.37 18.63
CA PHE A 52 -0.80 20.29 19.13
C PHE A 52 -0.62 21.69 18.53
N LYS A 53 0.61 22.23 18.51
CA LYS A 53 0.89 23.56 17.92
C LYS A 53 0.56 23.63 16.43
N ILE A 54 0.70 22.52 15.69
CA ILE A 54 0.38 22.47 14.27
C ILE A 54 -1.14 22.41 14.08
N LEU A 55 -1.78 21.41 14.67
CA LEU A 55 -3.20 21.11 14.47
C LEU A 55 -4.13 22.16 15.10
N ASN A 56 -3.73 22.75 16.23
CA ASN A 56 -4.56 23.73 16.94
C ASN A 56 -4.63 25.09 16.23
N LYS A 57 -3.87 25.30 15.14
CA LYS A 57 -4.00 26.48 14.26
C LYS A 57 -5.30 26.44 13.46
N THR A 58 -5.80 25.24 13.15
CA THR A 58 -6.92 25.04 12.23
C THR A 58 -8.09 24.28 12.87
N ARG A 59 -7.86 23.58 13.99
CA ARG A 59 -8.83 22.69 14.66
C ARG A 59 -8.86 22.90 16.17
N LYS A 60 -9.96 22.49 16.83
CA LYS A 60 -10.06 22.47 18.30
C LYS A 60 -9.35 21.24 18.87
N CYS A 61 -8.11 21.42 19.30
CA CYS A 61 -7.32 20.34 19.87
C CYS A 61 -7.33 20.39 21.40
N LYS A 62 -7.26 19.21 22.03
CA LYS A 62 -7.02 19.01 23.46
C LYS A 62 -5.72 18.25 23.66
N LEU A 63 -4.84 18.77 24.50
CA LEU A 63 -3.84 17.96 25.17
C LEU A 63 -4.49 17.36 26.42
N PHE A 64 -4.05 16.17 26.82
CA PHE A 64 -4.67 15.44 27.94
C PHE A 64 -4.92 16.32 29.19
N ASP A 65 -3.96 17.19 29.53
CA ASP A 65 -4.00 18.05 30.73
C ASP A 65 -4.66 19.42 30.52
N THR A 66 -5.26 19.68 29.35
CA THR A 66 -5.86 20.98 29.03
C THR A 66 -7.39 20.93 29.06
N PRO A 67 -8.08 21.86 29.75
CA PRO A 67 -9.53 21.91 29.76
C PRO A 67 -10.03 22.48 28.43
N VAL A 68 -10.48 21.59 27.54
CA VAL A 68 -11.10 21.95 26.27
C VAL A 68 -12.45 21.26 26.19
N ILE A 69 -13.51 22.04 26.04
CA ILE A 69 -14.87 21.54 25.90
C ILE A 69 -15.06 21.06 24.45
N SER A 70 -15.49 19.81 24.29
CA SER A 70 -15.77 19.17 22.99
C SER A 70 -14.63 19.31 21.96
N PRO A 71 -13.43 18.78 22.25
CA PRO A 71 -12.32 18.83 21.31
C PRO A 71 -12.57 17.93 20.10
N GLU A 72 -12.23 18.42 18.91
CA GLU A 72 -12.25 17.61 17.67
C GLU A 72 -11.11 16.58 17.66
N ILE A 73 -9.97 16.95 18.28
CA ILE A 73 -8.75 16.15 18.32
C ILE A 73 -8.24 16.10 19.75
N SER A 74 -7.91 14.92 20.26
CA SER A 74 -7.24 14.73 21.54
C SER A 74 -5.88 14.05 21.35
N ILE A 75 -4.82 14.57 21.96
CA ILE A 75 -3.44 14.12 21.74
C ILE A 75 -2.84 13.60 23.05
N PHE A 76 -2.29 12.38 23.00
CA PHE A 76 -1.75 11.67 24.16
C PHE A 76 -0.43 10.96 23.85
N THR A 77 0.31 10.63 24.90
CA THR A 77 1.25 9.51 24.86
C THR A 77 0.51 8.19 25.11
N PRO A 78 0.98 7.03 24.60
CA PRO A 78 0.30 5.74 24.77
C PRO A 78 -0.04 5.41 26.22
N ARG A 79 0.89 5.66 27.15
CA ARG A 79 0.69 5.41 28.58
C ARG A 79 -0.44 6.25 29.17
N LEU A 80 -0.41 7.57 28.96
CA LEU A 80 -1.46 8.48 29.41
C LEU A 80 -2.82 8.12 28.81
N PHE A 81 -2.87 7.71 27.54
CA PHE A 81 -4.10 7.25 26.93
C PHE A 81 -4.65 5.99 27.61
N LEU A 82 -3.80 4.98 27.84
CA LEU A 82 -4.21 3.73 28.46
C LEU A 82 -4.69 3.94 29.91
N GLU A 83 -4.02 4.80 30.67
CA GLU A 83 -4.40 5.18 32.04
C GLU A 83 -5.77 5.89 32.09
N ASN A 84 -6.21 6.51 30.99
CA ASN A 84 -7.42 7.33 30.92
C ASN A 84 -8.38 6.90 29.80
N ILE A 85 -8.34 5.63 29.42
CA ILE A 85 -8.95 5.13 28.20
C ILE A 85 -10.49 5.26 28.19
N GLU A 86 -11.12 5.25 29.36
CA GLU A 86 -12.56 5.41 29.53
C GLU A 86 -13.01 6.85 29.23
N GLU A 87 -12.18 7.85 29.53
CA GLU A 87 -12.47 9.27 29.28
C GLU A 87 -11.97 9.70 27.89
N ALA A 88 -10.89 9.10 27.40
CA ALA A 88 -10.22 9.45 26.15
C ALA A 88 -10.79 8.73 24.91
N GLY A 89 -11.40 7.56 25.10
CA GLY A 89 -11.55 6.55 24.05
C GLY A 89 -12.93 6.43 23.39
N GLN A 90 -13.56 7.54 23.00
CA GLN A 90 -14.86 7.47 22.29
C GLN A 90 -14.73 6.84 20.89
N SER A 91 -13.65 7.15 20.16
CA SER A 91 -13.32 6.48 18.90
C SER A 91 -12.46 5.25 19.16
N LYS A 92 -12.91 4.07 18.69
CA LYS A 92 -12.11 2.85 18.66
C LYS A 92 -11.01 2.86 17.58
N LEU A 93 -10.90 3.92 16.78
CA LEU A 93 -9.84 4.09 15.78
C LEU A 93 -8.92 5.24 16.21
N LEU A 94 -7.65 4.92 16.49
CA LEU A 94 -6.62 5.87 16.94
C LEU A 94 -5.62 6.16 15.84
N VAL A 95 -5.16 7.40 15.73
CA VAL A 95 -4.08 7.79 14.81
C VAL A 95 -2.75 7.70 15.56
N LEU A 96 -1.74 7.05 14.98
CA LEU A 96 -0.41 6.95 15.56
C LEU A 96 0.56 7.83 14.76
N ASP A 97 1.11 8.86 15.38
CA ASP A 97 2.14 9.73 14.81
C ASP A 97 3.52 9.06 14.85
N ASP A 98 4.22 9.01 13.71
CA ASP A 98 5.52 8.33 13.56
C ASP A 98 5.51 6.92 14.18
N CYS A 99 4.55 6.09 13.77
CA CYS A 99 4.20 4.84 14.45
C CYS A 99 5.35 3.82 14.57
N HIS A 100 6.35 3.88 13.70
CA HIS A 100 7.57 3.06 13.76
C HIS A 100 8.38 3.28 15.05
N LEU A 101 8.32 4.48 15.64
CA LEU A 101 9.06 4.81 16.85
C LEU A 101 8.47 4.16 18.11
N PHE A 102 7.23 3.66 18.07
CA PHE A 102 6.56 3.18 19.28
C PHE A 102 7.28 1.98 19.92
N ILE A 103 7.84 1.10 19.10
CA ILE A 103 8.60 -0.06 19.58
C ILE A 103 9.91 0.42 20.19
N ASP A 104 10.63 1.33 19.53
CA ASP A 104 11.90 1.90 20.00
C ASP A 104 11.75 2.64 21.34
N PHE A 105 10.59 3.26 21.59
CA PHE A 105 10.26 3.92 22.84
C PHE A 105 9.68 2.97 23.92
N GLY A 106 9.65 1.66 23.66
CA GLY A 106 9.23 0.65 24.63
C GLY A 106 7.71 0.56 24.83
N TYR A 107 6.89 1.03 23.88
CA TYR A 107 5.44 0.99 24.00
C TYR A 107 4.80 -0.31 23.49
N LEU A 108 5.58 -1.32 23.08
CA LEU A 108 5.05 -2.54 22.47
C LEU A 108 3.92 -3.21 23.30
N ASP A 109 4.15 -3.39 24.60
CA ASP A 109 3.18 -4.05 25.48
C ASP A 109 1.94 -3.16 25.71
N ILE A 110 2.13 -1.85 25.86
CA ILE A 110 1.04 -0.87 25.99
C ILE A 110 0.17 -0.86 24.72
N MET A 111 0.79 -0.90 23.54
CA MET A 111 0.06 -0.92 22.27
C MET A 111 -0.70 -2.24 22.08
N LYS A 112 -0.10 -3.37 22.47
CA LYS A 112 -0.78 -4.68 22.49
C LYS A 112 -1.97 -4.67 23.46
N GLU A 113 -1.85 -4.04 24.63
CA GLU A 113 -2.96 -3.90 25.56
C GLU A 113 -4.10 -3.02 25.00
N ILE A 114 -3.77 -1.86 24.43
CA ILE A 114 -4.75 -1.00 23.76
C ILE A 114 -5.49 -1.78 22.65
N LYS A 115 -4.75 -2.56 21.84
CA LYS A 115 -5.31 -3.43 20.81
C LYS A 115 -6.27 -4.47 21.40
N ASN A 116 -5.90 -5.11 22.52
CA ASN A 116 -6.74 -6.09 23.21
C ASN A 116 -8.04 -5.48 23.78
N ARG A 117 -8.07 -4.17 24.04
CA ARG A 117 -9.28 -3.41 24.42
C ARG A 117 -10.17 -3.02 23.22
N GLY A 118 -9.89 -3.57 22.04
CA GLY A 118 -10.70 -3.43 20.83
C GLY A 118 -10.43 -2.17 20.01
N TYR A 119 -9.27 -1.53 20.20
CA TYR A 119 -8.88 -0.38 19.39
C TYR A 119 -8.16 -0.81 18.11
N ASN A 120 -8.33 -0.03 17.05
CA ASN A 120 -7.62 -0.14 15.79
C ASN A 120 -6.79 1.12 15.53
N PHE A 121 -5.81 0.99 14.65
CA PHE A 121 -4.79 2.01 14.46
C PHE A 121 -4.71 2.47 13.01
N ILE A 122 -4.51 3.78 12.83
CA ILE A 122 -4.00 4.37 11.61
C ILE A 122 -2.55 4.81 11.88
N GLY A 123 -1.59 3.99 11.48
CA GLY A 123 -0.17 4.26 11.62
C GLY A 123 0.33 5.22 10.55
N CYS A 124 0.70 6.44 10.92
CA CYS A 124 1.40 7.38 10.05
C CYS A 124 2.90 7.14 10.19
N THR A 125 3.59 6.88 9.09
CA THR A 125 5.04 6.58 9.09
C THR A 125 5.69 7.08 7.83
N LYS A 126 6.99 7.37 7.86
CA LYS A 126 7.72 7.68 6.62
C LYS A 126 7.86 6.44 5.74
N LEU A 127 8.10 5.28 6.35
CA LEU A 127 8.30 4.02 5.65
C LEU A 127 7.31 2.99 6.20
N ILE A 128 6.56 2.36 5.29
CA ILE A 128 5.70 1.23 5.63
C ILE A 128 6.62 0.14 6.17
N THR A 129 6.36 -0.32 7.38
CA THR A 129 7.15 -1.34 8.07
C THR A 129 6.18 -2.24 8.83
N ASP A 130 6.57 -3.50 9.04
CA ASP A 130 5.74 -4.43 9.80
C ASP A 130 5.69 -4.02 11.28
N MET A 131 4.49 -3.79 11.80
CA MET A 131 4.28 -3.36 13.18
C MET A 131 3.72 -4.53 13.97
N GLU A 132 4.45 -5.02 14.97
CA GLU A 132 4.03 -6.18 15.77
C GLU A 132 2.62 -6.04 16.41
N PHE A 133 2.19 -4.80 16.67
CA PHE A 133 0.89 -4.50 17.26
C PHE A 133 -0.22 -4.25 16.22
N MET A 134 0.07 -4.29 14.91
CA MET A 134 -0.90 -4.17 13.81
C MET A 134 -0.88 -5.43 12.96
N LYS A 135 -1.99 -6.17 12.94
CA LYS A 135 -2.04 -7.42 12.17
C LYS A 135 -2.61 -7.17 10.78
N ASN A 136 -1.79 -7.34 9.75
CA ASN A 136 -2.15 -7.18 8.33
C ASN A 136 -2.84 -5.83 8.04
N PRO A 137 -2.19 -4.69 8.38
CA PRO A 137 -2.79 -3.38 8.14
C PRO A 137 -3.00 -3.13 6.64
N ILE A 138 -4.09 -2.44 6.30
CA ILE A 138 -4.34 -1.95 4.95
C ILE A 138 -3.46 -0.74 4.71
N ILE A 139 -2.76 -0.73 3.59
CA ILE A 139 -1.94 0.42 3.20
C ILE A 139 -2.83 1.49 2.56
N LEU A 140 -2.80 2.71 3.09
CA LEU A 140 -3.42 3.90 2.52
C LEU A 140 -2.35 4.76 1.84
N THR A 141 -2.52 4.99 0.54
CA THR A 141 -1.61 5.82 -0.27
C THR A 141 -2.26 7.15 -0.65
N ASN A 142 -1.49 8.09 -1.21
CA ASN A 142 -2.04 9.36 -1.71
C ASN A 142 -2.81 9.22 -3.02
N GLY A 143 -2.51 8.19 -3.80
CA GLY A 143 -3.17 7.90 -5.05
C GLY A 143 -4.35 6.96 -4.86
N PHE A 144 -4.43 5.91 -5.66
CA PHE A 144 -5.52 4.94 -5.57
C PHE A 144 -5.09 3.63 -4.92
N SER A 145 -6.04 2.94 -4.29
CA SER A 145 -5.92 1.53 -3.93
C SER A 145 -7.12 0.75 -4.42
N TYR A 146 -6.87 -0.22 -5.30
CA TYR A 146 -7.90 -1.07 -5.86
C TYR A 146 -7.56 -2.54 -5.72
N PHE A 147 -8.61 -3.35 -5.62
CA PHE A 147 -8.53 -4.80 -5.69
C PHE A 147 -9.17 -5.27 -6.99
N ILE A 148 -8.47 -6.12 -7.73
CA ILE A 148 -9.00 -6.76 -8.95
C ILE A 148 -9.11 -8.25 -8.68
N LYS A 149 -10.36 -8.72 -8.64
CA LYS A 149 -10.67 -10.14 -8.47
C LYS A 149 -10.24 -10.90 -9.71
N CYS A 150 -9.29 -11.81 -9.56
CA CYS A 150 -8.76 -12.59 -10.66
C CYS A 150 -8.20 -13.94 -10.20
N HIS A 151 -8.30 -14.94 -11.07
CA HIS A 151 -7.75 -16.28 -10.86
C HIS A 151 -6.60 -16.57 -11.83
N LYS A 152 -5.54 -17.24 -11.36
CA LYS A 152 -4.43 -17.80 -12.17
C LYS A 152 -4.01 -16.92 -13.37
N ASN A 153 -4.51 -17.21 -14.57
CA ASN A 153 -4.14 -16.54 -15.82
C ASN A 153 -4.87 -15.19 -16.02
N GLU A 154 -6.04 -15.00 -15.41
CA GLU A 154 -6.81 -13.74 -15.47
C GLU A 154 -6.02 -12.58 -14.87
N ALA A 155 -5.16 -12.85 -13.88
CA ALA A 155 -4.30 -11.82 -13.30
C ALA A 155 -3.31 -11.23 -14.33
N PHE A 156 -2.86 -12.03 -15.30
CA PHE A 156 -1.98 -11.57 -16.38
C PHE A 156 -2.76 -10.83 -17.46
N GLN A 157 -4.00 -11.26 -17.72
CA GLN A 157 -4.94 -10.51 -18.56
C GLN A 157 -5.27 -9.15 -17.94
N ALA A 158 -5.47 -9.10 -16.62
CA ALA A 158 -5.74 -7.88 -15.88
C ALA A 158 -4.60 -6.87 -16.03
N LEU A 159 -3.35 -7.31 -15.86
CA LEU A 159 -2.19 -6.46 -16.12
C LEU A 159 -2.14 -5.97 -17.56
N PHE A 160 -2.40 -6.87 -18.51
CA PHE A 160 -2.40 -6.50 -19.92
C PHE A 160 -3.43 -5.41 -20.24
N VAL A 161 -4.62 -5.45 -19.64
CA VAL A 161 -5.62 -4.37 -19.71
C VAL A 161 -5.06 -3.08 -19.09
N ILE A 162 -4.60 -3.14 -17.84
CA ILE A 162 -4.12 -1.97 -17.07
C ILE A 162 -3.03 -1.20 -17.84
N PHE A 163 -2.06 -1.93 -18.41
CA PHE A 163 -0.95 -1.34 -19.15
C PHE A 163 -1.36 -0.82 -20.52
N ASN A 164 -2.18 -1.56 -21.27
CA ASN A 164 -2.62 -1.11 -22.59
C ASN A 164 -3.49 0.14 -22.54
N PHE A 165 -4.27 0.32 -21.47
CA PHE A 165 -5.13 1.51 -21.32
C PHE A 165 -4.45 2.67 -20.62
N LYS A 166 -3.13 2.58 -20.33
CA LYS A 166 -2.36 3.64 -19.65
C LYS A 166 -3.07 4.09 -18.37
N MET A 167 -3.64 3.13 -17.64
CA MET A 167 -4.40 3.42 -16.42
C MET A 167 -3.48 3.78 -15.25
N LEU A 168 -2.19 3.47 -15.37
CA LEU A 168 -1.17 3.76 -14.38
C LEU A 168 -0.55 5.13 -14.64
N LYS A 169 -0.68 6.02 -13.66
CA LYS A 169 0.10 7.27 -13.54
C LYS A 169 0.81 7.23 -12.20
N GLY A 170 2.04 7.74 -12.14
CA GLY A 170 2.85 7.73 -10.93
C GLY A 170 3.35 6.33 -10.54
N SER A 171 3.87 6.21 -9.32
CA SER A 171 4.42 4.94 -8.83
C SER A 171 3.31 3.97 -8.39
N VAL A 172 3.38 2.72 -8.85
CA VAL A 172 2.34 1.69 -8.58
C VAL A 172 2.96 0.46 -7.95
N CYS A 173 2.37 0.01 -6.85
CA CYS A 173 2.63 -1.26 -6.23
C CYS A 173 1.64 -2.31 -6.73
N LEU A 174 2.14 -3.41 -7.28
CA LEU A 174 1.35 -4.57 -7.64
C LEU A 174 1.50 -5.67 -6.60
N VAL A 175 0.46 -5.89 -5.79
CA VAL A 175 0.45 -6.93 -4.76
C VAL A 175 -0.10 -8.23 -5.35
N VAL A 176 0.72 -9.28 -5.36
CA VAL A 176 0.41 -10.59 -5.95
C VAL A 176 0.77 -11.75 -5.01
N ASP A 177 0.36 -12.97 -5.34
CA ASP A 177 0.87 -14.17 -4.65
C ASP A 177 2.40 -14.27 -4.81
N GLN A 178 3.11 -14.48 -3.70
CA GLN A 178 4.57 -14.63 -3.65
C GLN A 178 5.11 -15.60 -4.71
N LYS A 179 4.38 -16.70 -4.97
CA LYS A 179 4.78 -17.74 -5.93
C LYS A 179 4.73 -17.26 -7.38
N LEU A 180 4.02 -16.17 -7.65
CA LEU A 180 3.81 -15.65 -9.01
C LEU A 180 4.72 -14.46 -9.34
N ILE A 181 5.42 -13.86 -8.38
CA ILE A 181 6.22 -12.64 -8.59
C ILE A 181 7.16 -12.75 -9.79
N ARG A 182 7.99 -13.81 -9.84
CA ARG A 182 8.93 -14.00 -10.96
C ARG A 182 8.22 -14.24 -12.30
N LYS A 183 7.05 -14.89 -12.27
CA LYS A 183 6.24 -15.08 -13.47
C LYS A 183 5.69 -13.75 -13.98
N PHE A 184 5.23 -12.86 -13.09
CA PHE A 184 4.78 -11.52 -13.43
C PHE A 184 5.91 -10.65 -13.97
N TYR A 185 7.09 -10.68 -13.34
CA TYR A 185 8.26 -9.93 -13.82
C TYR A 185 8.61 -10.29 -15.27
N ILE A 186 8.80 -11.59 -15.57
CA ILE A 186 9.17 -12.02 -16.93
C ILE A 186 8.08 -11.66 -17.94
N PHE A 187 6.82 -11.85 -17.56
CA PHE A 187 5.68 -11.48 -18.39
C PHE A 187 5.73 -9.99 -18.75
N LEU A 188 5.90 -9.10 -17.77
CA LEU A 188 5.95 -7.65 -17.99
C LEU A 188 7.15 -7.23 -18.84
N GLN A 189 8.31 -7.84 -18.64
CA GLN A 189 9.50 -7.63 -19.46
C GLN A 189 9.29 -8.01 -20.94
N VAL A 190 8.55 -9.08 -21.21
CA VAL A 190 8.16 -9.46 -22.59
C VAL A 190 7.34 -8.38 -23.26
N PHE A 191 6.43 -7.74 -22.52
CA PHE A 191 5.62 -6.63 -23.03
C PHE A 191 6.33 -5.29 -22.97
N GLY A 192 7.60 -5.22 -22.52
CA GLY A 192 8.37 -3.98 -22.48
C GLY A 192 7.99 -3.05 -21.34
N VAL A 193 7.42 -3.59 -20.26
CA VAL A 193 7.15 -2.86 -19.03
C VAL A 193 8.30 -3.06 -18.06
N ASP A 194 9.00 -1.97 -17.75
CA ASP A 194 10.03 -1.94 -16.73
C ASP A 194 9.40 -2.06 -15.34
N CYS A 195 9.92 -2.99 -14.55
CA CYS A 195 9.43 -3.25 -13.21
C CYS A 195 10.51 -3.88 -12.34
N CYS A 196 10.35 -3.77 -11.03
CA CYS A 196 11.21 -4.43 -10.04
C CYS A 196 10.37 -5.23 -9.06
N TYR A 197 11.00 -6.06 -8.25
CA TYR A 197 10.35 -6.76 -7.15
C TYR A 197 11.31 -6.90 -5.96
N TYR A 198 10.76 -7.04 -4.76
CA TYR A 198 11.55 -7.25 -3.55
C TYR A 198 11.77 -8.73 -3.29
N LYS A 199 13.02 -9.13 -3.03
CA LYS A 199 13.35 -10.44 -2.47
C LYS A 199 13.49 -10.27 -0.95
N LYS A 200 12.92 -11.21 -0.21
CA LYS A 200 12.80 -11.26 1.26
C LYS A 200 13.96 -10.55 2.00
N GLY A 201 13.65 -9.53 2.82
CA GLY A 201 14.63 -8.80 3.64
C GLY A 201 14.96 -7.36 3.19
N ASN A 202 13.97 -6.57 2.75
CA ASN A 202 14.11 -5.14 2.38
C ASN A 202 15.05 -4.82 1.21
N GLN A 203 15.36 -5.79 0.37
CA GLN A 203 16.23 -5.59 -0.78
C GLN A 203 15.42 -5.66 -2.09
N ALA A 204 15.39 -4.55 -2.82
CA ALA A 204 14.92 -4.53 -4.19
C ALA A 204 15.98 -5.25 -5.05
N VAL A 205 15.55 -6.25 -5.83
CA VAL A 205 16.46 -7.05 -6.67
C VAL A 205 15.94 -7.03 -8.11
N SER A 206 16.81 -6.69 -9.06
CA SER A 206 16.54 -6.85 -10.49
C SER A 206 16.81 -8.32 -10.89
N ILE A 207 15.84 -9.03 -11.50
CA ILE A 207 16.06 -10.45 -11.90
C ILE A 207 17.15 -10.57 -12.96
N CYS A 208 17.32 -9.55 -13.80
CA CYS A 208 18.22 -9.64 -14.94
C CYS A 208 19.70 -9.60 -14.55
N SER A 209 20.07 -8.99 -13.42
CA SER A 209 21.47 -8.86 -13.01
C SER A 209 21.83 -9.56 -11.69
N GLU A 210 20.85 -9.96 -10.87
CA GLU A 210 21.07 -10.33 -9.45
C GLU A 210 21.80 -9.25 -8.65
N GLU A 211 21.96 -8.04 -9.21
CA GLU A 211 22.60 -6.90 -8.57
C GLU A 211 21.60 -6.18 -7.66
N GLU A 212 22.15 -5.63 -6.57
CA GLU A 212 21.44 -4.74 -5.67
C GLU A 212 20.93 -3.54 -6.44
N VAL A 213 19.64 -3.24 -6.24
CA VAL A 213 19.00 -2.06 -6.80
C VAL A 213 19.20 -0.95 -5.76
N ASP A 214 20.01 0.06 -6.10
CA ASP A 214 20.39 1.17 -5.21
C ASP A 214 19.16 1.88 -4.60
N SER A 215 19.29 2.51 -3.43
CA SER A 215 18.17 3.22 -2.78
C SER A 215 17.60 4.37 -3.63
N ASP A 216 18.41 4.86 -4.57
CA ASP A 216 18.08 5.90 -5.55
C ASP A 216 17.49 5.35 -6.86
N PHE A 217 17.19 4.06 -6.93
CA PHE A 217 16.60 3.47 -8.12
C PHE A 217 15.17 4.00 -8.31
N LYS A 218 15.08 5.02 -9.15
CA LYS A 218 13.84 5.53 -9.75
C LYS A 218 13.22 4.42 -10.61
N VAL A 219 12.57 3.44 -9.96
CA VAL A 219 11.59 2.58 -10.63
C VAL A 219 10.42 3.48 -10.97
N ASN A 220 10.53 4.17 -12.11
CA ASN A 220 9.51 5.09 -12.59
C ASN A 220 8.28 4.28 -13.04
N ASN A 221 7.52 3.70 -12.12
CA ASN A 221 6.06 3.50 -12.19
C ASN A 221 5.53 2.11 -11.73
N LEU A 222 6.33 1.03 -11.62
CA LEU A 222 5.79 -0.28 -11.18
C LEU A 222 6.74 -1.16 -10.35
N ILE A 223 6.31 -1.55 -9.16
CA ILE A 223 6.97 -2.58 -8.33
C ILE A 223 6.00 -3.72 -8.02
N ILE A 224 6.49 -4.95 -8.09
CA ILE A 224 5.73 -6.18 -7.80
C ILE A 224 6.12 -6.70 -6.43
N VAL A 225 5.13 -6.96 -5.59
CA VAL A 225 5.33 -7.42 -4.21
C VAL A 225 4.47 -8.62 -3.88
N GLY A 226 4.91 -9.43 -2.92
CA GLY A 226 4.12 -10.52 -2.38
C GLY A 226 3.02 -10.03 -1.45
N LYS A 227 2.02 -10.88 -1.18
CA LYS A 227 0.96 -10.63 -0.18
C LYS A 227 1.47 -10.40 1.26
N LYS A 228 2.72 -10.75 1.58
CA LYS A 228 3.32 -10.48 2.90
C LYS A 228 4.23 -9.25 2.79
N SER A 229 3.96 -8.29 3.66
CA SER A 229 4.66 -7.05 4.02
C SER A 229 5.87 -6.70 3.15
N VAL A 230 5.80 -5.53 2.48
CA VAL A 230 6.97 -4.94 1.84
C VAL A 230 7.19 -3.55 2.41
N ASP A 231 8.45 -3.30 2.77
CA ASP A 231 8.91 -2.02 3.26
C ASP A 231 9.14 -1.08 2.08
N CYS A 232 8.07 -0.41 1.63
CA CYS A 232 8.10 0.35 0.37
C CYS A 232 7.14 1.54 0.37
N GLN A 233 7.56 2.65 -0.24
CA GLN A 233 6.71 3.82 -0.51
C GLN A 233 6.15 3.76 -1.93
N PHE A 234 4.83 3.87 -2.08
CA PHE A 234 4.17 3.94 -3.38
C PHE A 234 3.00 4.92 -3.38
N GLU A 235 2.77 5.56 -4.52
CA GLU A 235 1.63 6.45 -4.72
C GLU A 235 0.33 5.67 -4.90
N ASN A 236 0.37 4.53 -5.58
CA ASN A 236 -0.80 3.72 -5.93
C ASN A 236 -0.59 2.24 -5.61
N ILE A 237 -1.67 1.51 -5.30
CA ILE A 237 -1.63 0.08 -5.06
C ILE A 237 -2.74 -0.65 -5.84
N ILE A 238 -2.37 -1.76 -6.46
CA ILE A 238 -3.29 -2.70 -7.09
C ILE A 238 -3.05 -4.08 -6.51
N TYR A 239 -4.10 -4.65 -5.92
CA TYR A 239 -4.08 -6.02 -5.45
C TYR A 239 -4.69 -6.94 -6.51
N LEU A 240 -3.92 -7.93 -6.96
CA LEU A 240 -4.43 -9.02 -7.78
C LEU A 240 -4.66 -10.24 -6.89
N SER A 241 -5.91 -10.53 -6.58
CA SER A 241 -6.27 -11.61 -5.65
C SER A 241 -7.51 -12.36 -6.10
N ASN A 242 -7.60 -13.63 -5.72
CA ASN A 242 -8.80 -14.46 -5.90
C ASN A 242 -9.83 -14.28 -4.77
N GLN A 243 -9.43 -13.60 -3.70
CA GLN A 243 -10.23 -13.28 -2.53
C GLN A 243 -10.39 -11.77 -2.41
N GLU A 244 -11.54 -11.35 -1.90
CA GLU A 244 -11.78 -9.95 -1.55
C GLU A 244 -10.76 -9.47 -0.53
N ILE A 245 -10.42 -8.19 -0.63
CA ILE A 245 -9.56 -7.53 0.33
C ILE A 245 -10.42 -6.52 1.06
N GLU A 246 -10.63 -6.80 2.34
CA GLU A 246 -11.38 -5.93 3.22
C GLU A 246 -10.83 -4.50 3.14
N GLY A 247 -11.72 -3.50 3.14
CA GLY A 247 -11.35 -2.08 3.09
C GLY A 247 -10.74 -1.58 1.77
N ILE A 248 -10.62 -2.41 0.73
CA ILE A 248 -10.13 -2.01 -0.59
C ILE A 248 -11.24 -2.17 -1.63
N ARG A 249 -11.49 -1.11 -2.39
CA ARG A 249 -12.57 -1.09 -3.38
C ARG A 249 -12.27 -2.06 -4.55
N PRO A 250 -13.24 -2.89 -4.96
CA PRO A 250 -13.08 -3.72 -6.15
C PRO A 250 -13.08 -2.84 -7.41
N TYR A 251 -12.23 -3.19 -8.38
CA TYR A 251 -12.22 -2.60 -9.71
C TYR A 251 -12.51 -3.67 -10.77
N ASN A 252 -13.57 -3.46 -11.54
CA ASN A 252 -13.98 -4.37 -12.59
C ASN A 252 -13.34 -3.96 -13.91
N LEU A 253 -12.44 -4.80 -14.43
CA LEU A 253 -11.81 -4.58 -15.73
C LEU A 253 -12.71 -5.03 -16.87
N ASP A 254 -12.69 -4.27 -17.96
CA ASP A 254 -13.30 -4.67 -19.22
C ASP A 254 -12.31 -5.49 -20.06
N TYR A 255 -12.43 -6.81 -19.96
CA TYR A 255 -11.58 -7.76 -20.68
C TYR A 255 -11.91 -7.89 -22.17
N THR A 256 -13.09 -7.43 -22.62
CA THR A 256 -13.52 -7.57 -24.02
C THR A 256 -12.53 -6.91 -24.97
N LYS A 257 -11.91 -5.81 -24.51
CA LYS A 257 -10.96 -5.02 -25.29
C LYS A 257 -9.62 -5.74 -25.56
N ILE A 258 -9.33 -6.83 -24.85
CA ILE A 258 -8.07 -7.57 -25.00
C ILE A 258 -8.25 -8.98 -25.56
N GLU A 259 -9.46 -9.38 -25.95
CA GLU A 259 -9.75 -10.74 -26.43
C GLU A 259 -8.83 -11.17 -27.58
N LYS A 260 -8.59 -10.28 -28.55
CA LYS A 260 -7.69 -10.52 -29.69
C LYS A 260 -6.23 -10.77 -29.28
N TYR A 261 -5.83 -10.45 -28.05
CA TYR A 261 -4.48 -10.66 -27.54
C TYR A 261 -4.36 -11.89 -26.64
N ASN A 262 -5.47 -12.54 -26.28
CA ASN A 262 -5.47 -13.72 -25.40
C ASN A 262 -4.54 -14.83 -25.89
N TYR A 263 -4.47 -15.07 -27.20
CA TYR A 263 -3.56 -16.08 -27.75
C TYR A 263 -2.09 -15.76 -27.46
N ARG A 264 -1.70 -14.47 -27.57
CA ARG A 264 -0.32 -14.02 -27.28
C ARG A 264 -0.01 -14.09 -25.80
N ILE A 265 -0.93 -13.60 -24.96
CA ILE A 265 -0.83 -13.69 -23.50
C ILE A 265 -0.60 -15.15 -23.10
N ASN A 266 -1.43 -16.07 -23.61
CA ASN A 266 -1.33 -17.48 -23.30
C ASN A 266 -0.04 -18.13 -23.84
N ASP A 267 0.45 -17.72 -25.01
CA ASP A 267 1.71 -18.24 -25.56
C ASP A 267 2.93 -17.83 -24.71
N VAL A 268 2.96 -16.57 -24.25
CA VAL A 268 3.97 -16.10 -23.28
C VAL A 268 3.87 -16.90 -21.98
N LEU A 269 2.65 -17.04 -21.42
CA LEU A 269 2.45 -17.76 -20.16
C LEU A 269 2.85 -19.24 -20.22
N ARG A 270 2.66 -19.91 -21.36
CA ARG A 270 3.10 -21.30 -21.58
C ARG A 270 4.63 -21.40 -21.64
N SER A 271 5.29 -20.34 -22.10
CA SER A 271 6.74 -20.29 -22.25
C SER A 271 7.46 -19.97 -20.93
N ILE A 272 6.77 -19.36 -19.97
CA ILE A 272 7.28 -19.16 -18.60
C ILE A 272 7.06 -20.44 -17.77
N THR A 273 7.94 -21.41 -17.98
CA THR A 273 7.89 -22.74 -17.33
C THR A 273 8.39 -22.70 -15.87
N PRO A 274 8.12 -23.74 -15.06
CA PRO A 274 8.69 -23.85 -13.72
C PRO A 274 10.22 -23.79 -13.69
N SER A 275 10.91 -24.34 -14.70
CA SER A 275 12.38 -24.27 -14.79
C SER A 275 12.87 -22.84 -15.01
N VAL A 276 12.14 -22.05 -15.79
CA VAL A 276 12.41 -20.61 -15.98
C VAL A 276 12.17 -19.83 -14.69
N ILE A 277 11.06 -20.11 -13.99
CA ILE A 277 10.73 -19.47 -12.71
C ILE A 277 11.79 -19.82 -11.64
N LYS A 278 12.35 -21.04 -11.66
CA LYS A 278 13.40 -21.44 -10.73
C LYS A 278 14.79 -20.93 -11.12
N GLY A 279 14.96 -20.30 -12.29
CA GLY A 279 16.26 -19.88 -12.81
C GLY A 279 17.14 -21.03 -13.31
N VAL A 280 16.58 -22.23 -13.49
CA VAL A 280 17.31 -23.40 -14.04
C VAL A 280 17.51 -23.26 -15.55
N LYS A 281 16.63 -22.52 -16.22
CA LYS A 281 16.71 -22.23 -17.65
C LYS A 281 16.44 -20.75 -17.87
N ASP A 282 17.20 -20.12 -18.76
CA ASP A 282 16.95 -18.75 -19.18
C ASP A 282 15.66 -18.64 -19.98
N PHE A 283 15.00 -17.49 -19.85
CA PHE A 283 13.85 -17.16 -20.67
C PHE A 283 14.30 -16.57 -21.99
N ASP A 284 13.82 -17.12 -23.10
CA ASP A 284 14.10 -16.62 -24.44
C ASP A 284 13.22 -15.40 -24.77
N TYR A 285 13.73 -14.21 -24.47
CA TYR A 285 13.06 -12.94 -24.79
C TYR A 285 13.00 -12.65 -26.29
N GLU A 286 13.98 -13.13 -27.07
CA GLU A 286 14.05 -12.89 -28.52
C GLU A 286 12.87 -13.50 -29.25
N ARG A 287 12.37 -14.65 -28.79
CA ARG A 287 11.14 -15.28 -29.30
C ARG A 287 9.94 -14.33 -29.32
N PHE A 288 9.89 -13.37 -28.39
CA PHE A 288 8.73 -12.48 -28.21
C PHE A 288 9.00 -11.02 -28.58
N LYS A 289 10.14 -10.70 -29.21
CA LYS A 289 10.51 -9.31 -29.54
C LYS A 289 9.48 -8.55 -30.38
N ASN A 290 8.77 -9.25 -31.26
CA ASN A 290 7.73 -8.68 -32.13
C ASN A 290 6.42 -8.36 -31.38
N ILE A 291 6.30 -8.72 -30.10
CA ILE A 291 5.16 -8.33 -29.26
C ILE A 291 5.31 -6.88 -28.82
N LYS A 292 6.53 -6.45 -28.46
CA LYS A 292 6.83 -5.08 -28.01
C LYS A 292 6.44 -4.03 -29.06
N SER A 293 6.57 -4.35 -30.35
CA SER A 293 6.23 -3.43 -31.45
C SER A 293 4.72 -3.29 -31.73
N VAL A 294 3.88 -4.15 -31.13
CA VAL A 294 2.41 -4.11 -31.32
C VAL A 294 1.73 -3.28 -30.24
N ILE A 295 2.43 -2.95 -29.15
CA ILE A 295 1.88 -2.20 -28.03
C ILE A 295 2.70 -0.92 -27.88
N ASP A 296 2.08 0.22 -28.21
CA ASP A 296 2.76 1.51 -28.22
C ASP A 296 2.89 2.09 -26.80
N TYR A 297 4.00 1.77 -26.15
CA TYR A 297 4.34 2.17 -24.78
C TYR A 297 5.04 3.53 -24.66
N LYS A 298 5.33 4.24 -25.76
CA LYS A 298 6.20 5.45 -25.79
C LYS A 298 5.69 6.71 -25.05
N SER A 299 4.69 6.61 -24.18
CA SER A 299 4.16 7.76 -23.43
C SER A 299 4.00 7.51 -21.92
N LEU A 300 4.78 6.60 -21.34
CA LEU A 300 4.87 6.43 -19.88
C LEU A 300 5.97 7.30 -19.23
N SER A 301 6.64 8.13 -20.02
CA SER A 301 7.51 9.23 -19.57
C SER A 301 6.70 10.50 -19.35
#